data_AF-A0A952GY24-F1
#
_entry.id   AF-A0A952GY24-F1
#
_cell.length_a   1.000
_cell.length_b   1.000
_cell.length_c   1.000
_cell.angle_alpha   90.00
_cell.angle_beta   90.00
_cell.angle_gamma   90.00
#
_symmetry.space_group_name_H-M   'P 1'
#
loop_
_entity.id
_entity.type
_entity.pdbx_description
1 polymer ?
#
loop_
_entity_poly.entity_id
_entity_poly.type
_entity_poly.pdbx_seq_one_letter_code
_entity_poly.pdbx_strand_id
1 'polypeptide(L)'
;MALAAISFTLLTSGVARAQFYIGPSYLQVPGLDGGAKDKAHKNWLRAESRYWTKRPGLPEIRGIHSLKNDLLFTGPAAPAKGPDVLALAVDKASPGLKALMERCRRAERIPEVRFAESSELARHPQEHGPRPADVPEYYEYELTGVRLACPVVPAAPEQAFELHFEDIRWLNTRPQSEPLAITAAPAPLPPLTKSGRTKVFAISWFAAAADAKPDQCARMNSKPSQADYFTLMPADKAAALRRELEGKGGV
;
A
#
# COMPACT_ATOMS: atom_id res chain seq x y z
N MET A 1 36.19 -5.18 47.69
CA MET A 1 36.16 -5.15 46.22
C MET A 1 34.83 -5.71 45.77
N ALA A 2 33.91 -4.86 45.31
CA ALA A 2 32.61 -5.28 44.78
C ALA A 2 32.62 -5.04 43.26
N LEU A 3 32.50 -6.11 42.47
CA LEU A 3 32.34 -6.03 41.02
C LEU A 3 30.88 -5.67 40.71
N ALA A 4 30.66 -4.49 40.15
CA ALA A 4 29.39 -4.12 39.54
C ALA A 4 29.32 -4.71 38.13
N ALA A 5 28.40 -5.65 37.91
CA ALA A 5 28.11 -6.21 36.60
C ALA A 5 27.19 -5.25 35.82
N ILE A 6 27.77 -4.53 34.85
CA ILE A 6 27.03 -3.68 33.93
C ILE A 6 26.43 -4.60 32.85
N SER A 7 25.12 -4.88 32.93
CA SER A 7 24.38 -5.52 31.84
C SER A 7 24.18 -4.52 30.71
N PHE A 8 24.89 -4.74 29.60
CA PHE A 8 24.67 -4.04 28.34
C PHE A 8 23.43 -4.65 27.65
N THR A 9 22.27 -4.04 27.84
CA THR A 9 21.08 -4.36 27.06
C THR A 9 21.27 -3.80 25.65
N LEU A 10 21.68 -4.65 24.72
CA LEU A 10 21.71 -4.34 23.29
C LEU A 10 20.26 -4.13 22.82
N LEU A 11 19.79 -2.88 22.86
CA LEU A 11 18.63 -2.41 22.13
C LEU A 11 18.95 -2.53 20.63
N THR A 12 18.62 -3.69 20.06
CA THR A 12 18.56 -3.83 18.61
C THR A 12 17.34 -3.06 18.12
N SER A 13 17.51 -1.76 17.91
CA SER A 13 16.57 -0.96 17.14
C SER A 13 16.61 -1.44 15.69
N GLY A 14 15.84 -2.49 15.41
CA GLY A 14 15.49 -2.88 14.07
C GLY A 14 14.88 -1.67 13.37
N VAL A 15 15.53 -1.20 12.31
CA VAL A 15 15.05 -0.07 11.51
C VAL A 15 13.70 -0.50 10.93
N ALA A 16 12.61 -0.05 11.56
CA ALA A 16 11.28 -0.18 11.00
C ALA A 16 11.25 0.69 9.74
N ARG A 17 11.60 0.08 8.61
CA ARG A 17 11.46 0.70 7.30
C ARG A 17 9.98 0.99 7.13
N ALA A 18 9.62 2.26 6.93
CA ALA A 18 8.31 2.64 6.45
C ALA A 18 8.08 1.89 5.14
N GLN A 19 7.39 0.76 5.20
CA GLN A 19 7.06 -0.01 4.03
C GLN A 19 5.89 0.70 3.37
N PHE A 20 6.07 1.00 2.10
CA PHE A 20 5.13 1.57 1.14
C PHE A 20 3.67 1.53 1.59
N TYR A 21 2.94 2.64 1.48
CA TYR A 21 1.49 2.62 1.65
C TYR A 21 0.89 1.60 0.67
N ILE A 22 0.34 0.49 1.20
CA ILE A 22 -0.22 -0.64 0.41
C ILE A 22 -1.75 -0.50 0.29
N GLY A 23 -2.30 0.67 0.63
CA GLY A 23 -3.74 0.91 0.58
C GLY A 23 -4.54 0.33 1.73
N PRO A 24 -5.84 0.67 1.79
CA PRO A 24 -6.71 0.20 2.86
C PRO A 24 -6.86 -1.33 2.80
N SER A 25 -6.72 -1.94 3.96
CA SER A 25 -7.16 -3.30 4.23
C SER A 25 -8.15 -3.28 5.38
N TYR A 26 -8.94 -4.34 5.52
CA TYR A 26 -10.02 -4.40 6.48
C TYR A 26 -9.91 -5.66 7.35
N LEU A 27 -10.20 -5.51 8.63
CA LEU A 27 -10.18 -6.58 9.61
C LEU A 27 -11.53 -6.64 10.34
N GLN A 28 -12.23 -7.76 10.21
CA GLN A 28 -13.41 -8.08 11.00
C GLN A 28 -12.99 -8.85 12.25
N VAL A 29 -13.29 -8.28 13.42
CA VAL A 29 -13.10 -8.95 14.71
C VAL A 29 -14.49 -9.17 15.35
N PRO A 30 -14.85 -10.38 15.77
CA PRO A 30 -16.17 -10.65 16.35
C PRO A 30 -16.50 -9.75 17.54
N GLY A 31 -17.65 -9.08 17.48
CA GLY A 31 -18.14 -8.18 18.53
C GLY A 31 -17.40 -6.84 18.60
N LEU A 32 -16.75 -6.40 17.52
CA LEU A 32 -16.05 -5.13 17.44
C LEU A 32 -16.54 -4.33 16.23
N ASP A 33 -16.90 -3.06 16.45
CA ASP A 33 -17.19 -2.10 15.38
C ASP A 33 -15.92 -1.29 15.08
N GLY A 34 -15.38 -1.44 13.88
CA GLY A 34 -14.19 -0.74 13.42
C GLY A 34 -14.46 0.56 12.65
N GLY A 35 -15.73 0.89 12.39
CA GLY A 35 -16.14 2.17 11.82
C GLY A 35 -15.79 2.41 10.34
N ALA A 36 -15.31 1.39 9.60
CA ALA A 36 -15.11 1.52 8.16
C ALA A 36 -16.44 1.86 7.45
N LYS A 37 -16.37 2.83 6.53
CA LYS A 37 -17.51 3.30 5.72
C LYS A 37 -17.55 2.69 4.32
N ASP A 38 -16.58 1.85 4.00
CA ASP A 38 -16.56 1.12 2.74
C ASP A 38 -17.80 0.22 2.62
N LYS A 39 -18.37 0.11 1.42
CA LYS A 39 -19.63 -0.61 1.21
C LYS A 39 -19.46 -2.11 1.45
N ALA A 40 -18.35 -2.70 1.00
CA ALA A 40 -18.09 -4.13 1.12
C ALA A 40 -17.66 -4.51 2.55
N HIS A 41 -16.96 -3.61 3.24
CA HIS A 41 -16.38 -3.86 4.58
C HIS A 41 -16.93 -2.92 5.65
N LYS A 42 -18.24 -2.65 5.59
CA LYS A 42 -18.89 -1.71 6.52
C LYS A 42 -18.71 -2.18 7.97
N ASN A 43 -18.33 -1.26 8.85
CA ASN A 43 -18.05 -1.49 10.28
C ASN A 43 -16.83 -2.38 10.58
N TRP A 44 -16.02 -2.73 9.59
CA TRP A 44 -14.75 -3.42 9.84
C TRP A 44 -13.70 -2.42 10.32
N LEU A 45 -12.62 -2.91 10.94
CA LEU A 45 -11.45 -2.08 11.23
C LEU A 45 -10.70 -1.82 9.94
N ARG A 46 -10.42 -0.55 9.64
CA ARG A 46 -9.50 -0.19 8.56
C ARG A 46 -8.05 -0.23 9.07
N ALA A 47 -7.19 -0.91 8.32
CA ALA A 47 -5.75 -0.88 8.50
C ALA A 47 -5.10 -0.11 7.32
N GLU A 48 -4.22 0.82 7.65
CA GLU A 48 -3.52 1.71 6.70
C GLU A 48 -2.31 1.05 6.05
N SER A 49 -1.76 0.03 6.70
CA SER A 49 -0.69 -0.80 6.15
C SER A 49 -0.81 -2.23 6.66
N ARG A 50 -0.22 -3.16 5.90
CA ARG A 50 -0.17 -4.58 6.23
C ARG A 50 1.10 -5.24 5.74
N TYR A 51 1.48 -6.34 6.39
CA TYR A 51 2.66 -7.11 6.01
C TYR A 51 2.52 -8.57 6.46
N TRP A 52 2.64 -9.50 5.51
CA TRP A 52 2.78 -10.93 5.78
C TRP A 52 4.23 -11.26 6.12
N THR A 53 4.50 -11.88 7.27
CA THR A 53 5.88 -12.09 7.72
C THR A 53 6.62 -13.18 6.95
N LYS A 54 5.94 -14.27 6.58
CA LYS A 54 6.47 -15.24 5.62
C LYS A 54 5.98 -14.87 4.23
N ARG A 55 6.82 -14.16 3.48
CA ARG A 55 6.55 -13.94 2.06
C ARG A 55 6.92 -15.19 1.28
N PRO A 56 6.02 -15.77 0.47
CA PRO A 56 6.49 -16.61 -0.62
C PRO A 56 7.45 -15.75 -1.47
N GLY A 57 8.54 -16.35 -1.94
CA GLY A 57 9.44 -15.65 -2.85
C GLY A 57 8.61 -15.14 -4.04
N LEU A 58 8.53 -13.82 -4.20
CA LEU A 58 7.81 -13.26 -5.34
C LEU A 58 8.56 -13.73 -6.58
N PRO A 59 7.89 -14.34 -7.57
CA PRO A 59 8.52 -14.62 -8.84
C PRO A 59 9.06 -13.29 -9.38
N GLU A 60 10.33 -13.29 -9.77
CA GLU A 60 10.99 -12.12 -10.34
C GLU A 60 10.14 -11.63 -11.53
N ILE A 61 9.47 -10.49 -11.36
CA ILE A 61 8.81 -9.83 -12.48
C ILE A 61 9.94 -9.25 -13.32
N ARG A 62 10.39 -10.01 -14.33
CA ARG A 62 11.42 -9.58 -15.28
C ARG A 62 10.88 -8.48 -16.19
N GLY A 63 10.68 -7.29 -15.64
CA GLY A 63 9.98 -6.19 -16.27
C GLY A 63 10.83 -5.25 -17.15
N ILE A 64 12.13 -5.51 -17.36
CA ILE A 64 12.98 -4.61 -18.18
C ILE A 64 13.92 -5.36 -19.14
N HIS A 65 14.31 -6.61 -18.84
CA HIS A 65 15.27 -7.38 -19.65
C HIS A 65 14.67 -8.60 -20.37
N SER A 66 13.37 -8.86 -20.20
CA SER A 66 12.68 -9.97 -20.87
C SER A 66 12.36 -9.60 -22.32
N LEU A 67 12.54 -10.56 -23.24
CA LEU A 67 12.09 -10.47 -24.64
C LEU A 67 10.56 -10.33 -24.78
N LYS A 68 9.80 -10.59 -23.72
CA LYS A 68 8.34 -10.41 -23.66
C LYS A 68 7.99 -9.28 -22.68
N ASN A 69 7.33 -8.23 -23.21
CA ASN A 69 6.72 -7.12 -22.48
C ASN A 69 5.26 -7.42 -22.16
N ASP A 70 5.00 -8.57 -21.53
CA ASP A 70 3.63 -8.91 -21.13
C ASP A 70 3.26 -8.12 -19.87
N LEU A 71 2.08 -7.51 -19.87
CA LEU A 71 1.53 -6.93 -18.65
C LEU A 71 1.00 -8.07 -17.78
N LEU A 72 1.38 -8.08 -16.51
CA LEU A 72 1.05 -9.15 -15.57
C LEU A 72 0.26 -8.63 -14.37
N PHE A 73 -0.55 -9.51 -13.79
CA PHE A 73 -1.26 -9.32 -12.54
C PHE A 73 -0.86 -10.43 -11.57
N THR A 74 -0.13 -10.10 -10.51
CA THR A 74 0.16 -11.03 -9.41
C THR A 74 -0.91 -10.98 -8.32
N GLY A 75 -1.13 -12.14 -7.71
CA GLY A 75 -1.96 -12.29 -6.53
C GLY A 75 -1.30 -11.72 -5.27
N PRO A 76 -2.00 -11.77 -4.13
CA PRO A 76 -1.47 -11.24 -2.89
C PRO A 76 -0.38 -12.17 -2.34
N ALA A 77 0.50 -11.62 -1.50
CA ALA A 77 1.58 -12.38 -0.87
C ALA A 77 1.16 -13.18 0.38
N ALA A 78 -0.15 -13.42 0.56
CA ALA A 78 -0.66 -14.16 1.71
C ALA A 78 -0.24 -15.63 1.67
N PRO A 79 0.01 -16.27 2.83
CA PRO A 79 0.31 -17.69 2.89
C PRO A 79 -0.86 -18.54 2.38
N ALA A 80 -0.55 -19.65 1.70
CA ALA A 80 -1.57 -20.54 1.18
C ALA A 80 -2.34 -21.31 2.27
N LYS A 81 -1.67 -21.62 3.39
CA LYS A 81 -2.19 -22.37 4.56
C LYS A 81 -1.22 -22.30 5.73
N GLY A 82 -1.68 -22.72 6.91
CA GLY A 82 -0.87 -22.93 8.11
C GLY A 82 -0.54 -21.65 8.87
N PRO A 83 0.33 -21.74 9.89
CA PRO A 83 0.57 -20.64 10.82
C PRO A 83 1.53 -19.59 10.25
N ASP A 84 1.18 -18.32 10.45
CA ASP A 84 1.98 -17.16 10.10
C ASP A 84 1.59 -15.94 10.96
N VAL A 85 2.22 -14.80 10.68
CA VAL A 85 1.95 -13.52 11.31
C VAL A 85 1.58 -12.50 10.24
N LEU A 86 0.46 -11.80 10.49
CA LEU A 86 0.03 -10.63 9.75
C LEU A 86 0.26 -9.39 10.61
N ALA A 87 1.19 -8.53 10.22
CA ALA A 87 1.37 -7.23 10.86
C ALA A 87 0.45 -6.18 10.20
N LEU A 88 -0.23 -5.37 11.00
CA LEU A 88 -1.16 -4.33 10.56
C LEU A 88 -0.87 -3.01 11.29
N ALA A 89 -1.15 -1.88 10.65
CA ALA A 89 -1.22 -0.57 11.30
C ALA A 89 -2.65 -0.03 11.26
N VAL A 90 -3.22 0.27 12.42
CA VAL A 90 -4.58 0.79 12.58
C VAL A 90 -4.52 2.23 13.08
N ASP A 91 -5.26 3.14 12.46
CA ASP A 91 -5.33 4.55 12.89
C ASP A 91 -5.73 4.67 14.37
N LYS A 92 -5.02 5.52 15.15
CA LYS A 92 -5.34 5.74 16.57
C LYS A 92 -6.72 6.35 16.82
N ALA A 93 -7.32 6.99 15.81
CA ALA A 93 -8.68 7.51 15.83
C ALA A 93 -9.74 6.45 15.48
N SER A 94 -9.36 5.22 15.14
CA SER A 94 -10.31 4.16 14.82
C SER A 94 -11.24 3.83 16.01
N PRO A 95 -12.58 3.83 15.84
CA PRO A 95 -13.53 3.57 16.92
C PRO A 95 -13.31 2.22 17.63
N GLY A 96 -12.89 1.21 16.87
CA GLY A 96 -12.66 -0.13 17.38
C GLY A 96 -11.31 -0.33 18.08
N LEU A 97 -10.40 0.65 18.02
CA LEU A 97 -9.03 0.47 18.50
C LEU A 97 -8.97 0.16 20.00
N LYS A 98 -9.76 0.87 20.82
CA LYS A 98 -9.76 0.67 22.28
C LYS A 98 -10.13 -0.76 22.65
N ALA A 99 -11.16 -1.31 21.99
CA ALA A 99 -11.59 -2.70 22.21
C ALA A 99 -10.53 -3.69 21.75
N LEU A 100 -9.87 -3.45 20.61
CA LEU A 100 -8.80 -4.31 20.09
C LEU A 100 -7.58 -4.32 21.02
N MET A 101 -7.13 -3.15 21.48
CA MET A 101 -6.03 -3.03 22.43
C MET A 101 -6.29 -3.76 23.74
N GLU A 102 -7.52 -3.69 24.23
CA GLU A 102 -7.93 -4.39 25.45
C GLU A 102 -7.88 -5.92 25.29
N ARG A 103 -8.33 -6.45 24.15
CA ARG A 103 -8.17 -7.88 23.82
C ARG A 103 -6.70 -8.28 23.75
N CYS A 104 -5.87 -7.45 23.13
CA CYS A 104 -4.43 -7.68 23.05
C CYS A 104 -3.78 -7.75 24.44
N ARG A 105 -4.10 -6.80 25.33
CA ARG A 105 -3.56 -6.77 26.71
C ARG A 105 -3.92 -8.00 27.52
N ARG A 106 -5.11 -8.56 27.30
CA ARG A 106 -5.55 -9.80 27.93
C ARG A 106 -4.95 -11.07 27.34
N ALA A 107 -4.11 -10.94 26.30
CA ALA A 107 -3.62 -12.06 25.51
C ALA A 107 -4.77 -12.99 25.05
N GLU A 108 -5.91 -12.38 24.71
CA GLU A 108 -7.13 -13.11 24.34
C GLU A 108 -6.89 -13.89 23.04
N ARG A 109 -7.24 -15.18 23.05
CA ARG A 109 -7.29 -15.98 21.82
C ARG A 109 -8.62 -15.72 21.13
N ILE A 110 -8.57 -15.14 19.94
CA ILE A 110 -9.74 -14.87 19.11
C ILE A 110 -9.94 -16.09 18.20
N PRO A 111 -11.08 -16.80 18.27
CA PRO A 111 -11.28 -18.03 17.50
C PRO A 111 -11.13 -17.82 16.00
N GLU A 112 -11.68 -16.71 15.49
CA GLU A 112 -11.73 -16.37 14.08
C GLU A 112 -11.71 -14.85 13.90
N VAL A 113 -10.97 -14.38 12.90
CA VAL A 113 -11.09 -13.04 12.34
C VAL A 113 -11.15 -13.14 10.82
N ARG A 114 -11.80 -12.17 10.17
CA ARG A 114 -11.75 -12.06 8.71
C ARG A 114 -10.87 -10.90 8.31
N PHE A 115 -10.05 -11.10 7.30
CA PHE A 115 -9.16 -10.10 6.75
C PHE A 115 -9.43 -9.92 5.28
N ALA A 116 -9.44 -8.67 4.81
CA ALA A 116 -9.62 -8.34 3.42
C ALA A 116 -8.54 -7.36 2.97
N GLU A 117 -7.96 -7.61 1.81
CA GLU A 117 -6.91 -6.76 1.25
C GLU A 117 -7.18 -6.41 -0.21
N SER A 118 -6.94 -5.15 -0.59
CA SER A 118 -7.20 -4.70 -1.96
C SER A 118 -6.36 -5.49 -2.96
N SER A 119 -7.03 -6.09 -3.94
CA SER A 119 -6.35 -6.84 -5.00
C SER A 119 -5.50 -5.96 -5.91
N GLU A 120 -5.87 -4.69 -6.10
CA GLU A 120 -5.11 -3.75 -6.92
C GLU A 120 -3.86 -3.25 -6.20
N LEU A 121 -3.96 -2.96 -4.90
CA LEU A 121 -2.86 -2.39 -4.13
C LEU A 121 -1.94 -3.45 -3.53
N ALA A 122 -2.38 -4.71 -3.46
CA ALA A 122 -1.54 -5.86 -3.09
C ALA A 122 -0.54 -6.28 -4.19
N ARG A 123 -0.70 -5.74 -5.41
CA ARG A 123 0.12 -6.11 -6.57
C ARG A 123 1.57 -5.68 -6.38
N HIS A 124 2.46 -6.35 -7.10
CA HIS A 124 3.84 -5.90 -7.17
C HIS A 124 3.90 -4.44 -7.71
N PRO A 125 4.69 -3.53 -7.11
CA PRO A 125 4.72 -2.11 -7.50
C PRO A 125 5.13 -1.82 -8.96
N GLN A 126 5.71 -2.80 -9.65
CA GLN A 126 6.10 -2.71 -11.07
C GLN A 126 4.99 -3.18 -12.03
N GLU A 127 3.87 -3.69 -11.51
CA GLU A 127 2.74 -4.09 -12.35
C GLU A 127 1.88 -2.91 -12.75
N HIS A 128 1.40 -2.96 -13.98
CA HIS A 128 0.58 -1.91 -14.59
C HIS A 128 -0.58 -2.53 -15.36
N GLY A 129 -1.66 -1.77 -15.49
CA GLY A 129 -2.86 -2.18 -16.21
C GLY A 129 -3.99 -2.66 -15.28
N PRO A 130 -5.17 -2.93 -15.86
CA PRO A 130 -6.39 -3.17 -15.08
C PRO A 130 -6.33 -4.49 -14.31
N ARG A 131 -7.13 -4.58 -13.25
CA ARG A 131 -7.47 -5.86 -12.62
C ARG A 131 -8.25 -6.76 -13.58
N PRO A 132 -7.88 -8.04 -13.76
CA PRO A 132 -8.69 -9.02 -14.49
C PRO A 132 -10.12 -9.09 -13.96
N ALA A 133 -11.08 -9.35 -14.85
CA ALA A 133 -12.49 -9.37 -14.48
C ALA A 133 -12.85 -10.47 -13.46
N ASP A 134 -12.08 -11.56 -13.43
CA ASP A 134 -12.25 -12.73 -12.56
C ASP A 134 -11.51 -12.60 -11.21
N VAL A 135 -10.63 -11.62 -11.06
CA VAL A 135 -9.98 -11.32 -9.77
C VAL A 135 -10.93 -10.48 -8.91
N PRO A 136 -11.21 -10.85 -7.64
CA PRO A 136 -12.11 -10.06 -6.80
C PRO A 136 -11.51 -8.69 -6.45
N GLU A 137 -12.34 -7.71 -6.12
CA GLU A 137 -11.85 -6.38 -5.70
C GLU A 137 -10.96 -6.47 -4.45
N TYR A 138 -11.33 -7.33 -3.51
CA TYR A 138 -10.57 -7.64 -2.32
C TYR A 138 -10.30 -9.14 -2.26
N TYR A 139 -9.08 -9.51 -1.85
CA TYR A 139 -8.80 -10.87 -1.42
C TYR A 139 -9.25 -11.03 0.02
N GLU A 140 -10.11 -12.01 0.28
CA GLU A 140 -10.67 -12.25 1.60
C GLU A 140 -10.14 -13.56 2.20
N TYR A 141 -9.82 -13.48 3.49
CA TYR A 141 -9.24 -14.55 4.27
C TYR A 141 -9.97 -14.69 5.60
N GLU A 142 -10.03 -15.91 6.08
CA GLU A 142 -10.37 -16.25 7.45
C GLU A 142 -9.10 -16.72 8.16
N LEU A 143 -8.79 -16.11 9.30
CA LEU A 143 -7.63 -16.45 10.13
C LEU A 143 -8.16 -17.04 11.44
N THR A 144 -7.69 -18.24 11.79
CA THR A 144 -8.18 -18.97 12.97
C THR A 144 -7.14 -19.03 14.08
N GLY A 145 -7.62 -19.07 15.33
CA GLY A 145 -6.77 -19.20 16.51
C GLY A 145 -5.88 -17.98 16.76
N VAL A 146 -6.38 -16.78 16.45
CA VAL A 146 -5.58 -15.55 16.42
C VAL A 146 -5.21 -15.08 17.83
N ARG A 147 -3.95 -14.71 18.01
CA ARG A 147 -3.44 -13.96 19.16
C ARG A 147 -2.84 -12.65 18.70
N LEU A 148 -3.01 -11.60 19.50
CA LEU A 148 -2.54 -10.27 19.18
C LEU A 148 -1.25 -9.97 19.96
N ALA A 149 -0.27 -9.38 19.27
CA ALA A 149 0.75 -8.53 19.90
C ALA A 149 0.51 -7.08 19.47
N CYS A 150 0.71 -6.12 20.37
CA CYS A 150 0.40 -4.70 20.13
C CYS A 150 1.54 -3.81 20.62
N PRO A 151 2.68 -3.77 19.89
CA PRO A 151 3.79 -2.88 20.24
C PRO A 151 3.34 -1.42 20.18
N VAL A 152 3.57 -0.67 21.26
CA VAL A 152 3.13 0.73 21.35
C VAL A 152 4.29 1.67 21.02
N VAL A 153 4.10 2.49 19.99
CA VAL A 153 4.97 3.64 19.69
C VAL A 153 4.15 4.91 19.94
N PRO A 154 4.39 5.65 21.03
CA PRO A 154 3.52 6.77 21.43
C PRO A 154 3.38 7.84 20.35
N ALA A 155 4.46 8.17 19.65
CA ALA A 155 4.51 9.24 18.64
C ALA A 155 3.95 8.84 17.26
N ALA A 156 3.68 7.55 16.99
CA ALA A 156 3.12 7.12 15.72
C ALA A 156 1.64 7.54 15.60
N PRO A 157 1.14 7.98 14.43
CA PRO A 157 -0.29 8.23 14.24
C PRO A 157 -1.13 6.94 14.28
N GLU A 158 -0.52 5.81 13.93
CA GLU A 158 -1.15 4.49 13.96
C GLU A 158 -0.69 3.63 15.16
N GLN A 159 -1.48 2.62 15.48
CA GLN A 159 -1.16 1.54 16.40
C GLN A 159 -0.85 0.27 15.60
N ALA A 160 0.35 -0.28 15.79
CA ALA A 160 0.75 -1.53 15.16
C ALA A 160 0.15 -2.74 15.91
N PHE A 161 -0.24 -3.75 15.16
CA PHE A 161 -0.67 -5.06 15.65
C PHE A 161 0.04 -6.17 14.88
N GLU A 162 0.36 -7.25 15.56
CA GLU A 162 0.71 -8.52 14.94
C GLU A 162 -0.39 -9.53 15.26
N LEU A 163 -0.98 -10.10 14.22
CA LEU A 163 -1.97 -11.16 14.31
C LEU A 163 -1.22 -12.47 14.07
N HIS A 164 -0.93 -13.18 15.16
CA HIS A 164 -0.35 -14.53 15.12
C HIS A 164 -1.50 -15.52 14.98
N PHE A 165 -1.57 -16.27 13.89
CA PHE A 165 -2.68 -17.21 13.62
C PHE A 165 -2.19 -18.63 13.39
N GLU A 166 -3.08 -19.60 13.60
CA GLU A 166 -2.78 -21.03 13.49
C GLU A 166 -3.01 -21.56 12.08
N ASP A 167 -4.02 -21.04 11.39
CA ASP A 167 -4.34 -21.39 10.01
C ASP A 167 -5.02 -20.23 9.28
N ILE A 168 -5.00 -20.31 7.95
CA ILE A 168 -5.61 -19.35 7.02
C ILE A 168 -6.45 -20.09 5.98
N ARG A 169 -7.67 -19.60 5.75
CA ARG A 169 -8.54 -20.07 4.68
C ARG A 169 -8.88 -18.93 3.73
N TRP A 170 -8.64 -19.14 2.45
CA TRP A 170 -9.00 -18.21 1.39
C TRP A 170 -10.49 -18.33 1.08
N LEU A 171 -11.21 -17.21 1.05
CA LEU A 171 -12.68 -17.22 0.97
C LEU A 171 -13.22 -17.01 -0.44
N ASN A 172 -12.59 -16.17 -1.24
CA ASN A 172 -13.11 -15.74 -2.54
C ASN A 172 -12.16 -15.93 -3.72
N THR A 173 -10.94 -16.41 -3.46
CA THR A 173 -9.98 -16.79 -4.50
C THR A 173 -9.11 -17.95 -4.02
N ARG A 174 -8.27 -18.49 -4.90
CA ARG A 174 -7.20 -19.41 -4.54
C ARG A 174 -5.84 -18.72 -4.68
N PRO A 175 -4.80 -19.17 -3.95
CA PRO A 175 -3.44 -18.73 -4.21
C PRO A 175 -3.12 -18.86 -5.71
N GLN A 176 -2.69 -17.77 -6.32
CA GLN A 176 -2.28 -17.76 -7.72
C GLN A 176 -0.87 -18.35 -7.81
N SER A 177 -0.72 -19.46 -8.54
CA SER A 177 0.59 -20.10 -8.76
C SER A 177 1.44 -19.34 -9.79
N GLU A 178 0.79 -18.64 -10.72
CA GLU A 178 1.43 -17.87 -11.78
C GLU A 178 0.72 -16.51 -11.96
N PRO A 179 1.45 -15.45 -12.36
CA PRO A 179 0.82 -14.18 -12.70
C PRO A 179 -0.18 -14.33 -13.85
N LEU A 180 -1.31 -13.62 -13.77
CA LEU A 180 -2.29 -13.57 -14.85
C LEU A 180 -1.83 -12.59 -15.93
N ALA A 181 -1.89 -13.01 -17.18
CA ALA A 181 -1.69 -12.11 -18.31
C ALA A 181 -2.85 -11.10 -18.38
N ILE A 182 -2.50 -9.82 -18.51
CA ILE A 182 -3.48 -8.76 -18.74
C ILE A 182 -3.20 -8.05 -20.05
N THR A 183 -4.27 -7.61 -20.70
CA THR A 183 -4.17 -6.82 -21.92
C THR A 183 -4.60 -5.39 -21.59
N ALA A 184 -3.75 -4.41 -21.87
CA ALA A 184 -4.16 -3.02 -21.81
C ALA A 184 -5.08 -2.72 -23.00
N ALA A 185 -6.31 -2.29 -22.72
CA ALA A 185 -7.13 -1.65 -23.73
C ALA A 185 -6.59 -0.23 -23.96
N PRO A 186 -6.27 0.17 -25.20
CA PRO A 186 -5.87 1.54 -25.49
C PRO A 186 -6.95 2.51 -25.01
N ALA A 187 -6.54 3.58 -24.32
CA ALA A 187 -7.48 4.62 -23.92
C ALA A 187 -8.12 5.24 -25.18
N PRO A 188 -9.45 5.33 -25.26
CA PRO A 188 -10.10 6.03 -26.36
C PRO A 188 -9.79 7.53 -26.24
N LEU A 189 -8.88 8.02 -27.07
CA LEU A 189 -8.57 9.45 -27.13
C LEU A 189 -9.63 10.13 -28.02
N PRO A 190 -10.24 11.25 -27.57
CA PRO A 190 -11.12 12.01 -28.44
C PRO A 190 -10.33 12.45 -29.68
N PRO A 191 -10.91 12.35 -30.88
CA PRO A 191 -10.23 12.79 -32.10
C PRO A 191 -9.92 14.29 -31.97
N LEU A 192 -8.65 14.65 -32.09
CA LEU A 192 -8.24 16.05 -32.14
C LEU A 192 -8.80 16.69 -33.41
N THR A 193 -9.42 17.86 -33.26
CA THR A 193 -9.80 18.71 -34.40
C THR A 193 -8.52 19.01 -35.20
N LYS A 194 -8.48 18.61 -36.47
CA LYS A 194 -7.33 18.82 -37.37
C LYS A 194 -7.20 20.31 -37.73
N SER A 195 -6.81 21.15 -36.79
CA SER A 195 -6.57 22.58 -37.03
C SER A 195 -5.24 23.00 -36.41
N GLY A 196 -4.29 23.41 -37.27
CA GLY A 196 -2.99 23.97 -36.86
C GLY A 196 -1.77 23.33 -37.56
N ARG A 197 -0.66 24.08 -37.65
CA ARG A 197 0.63 23.63 -38.21
C ARG A 197 1.43 22.71 -37.26
N THR A 198 0.91 22.44 -36.07
CA THR A 198 1.65 21.79 -34.97
C THR A 198 1.09 20.40 -34.70
N LYS A 199 1.96 19.38 -34.68
CA LYS A 199 1.63 18.03 -34.22
C LYS A 199 1.89 17.95 -32.71
N VAL A 200 0.89 17.56 -31.93
CA VAL A 200 1.05 17.29 -30.50
C VAL A 200 1.15 15.78 -30.32
N PHE A 201 2.21 15.35 -29.63
CA PHE A 201 2.39 13.96 -29.22
C PHE A 201 2.22 13.90 -27.70
N ALA A 202 1.44 12.95 -27.20
CA ALA A 202 1.44 12.61 -25.78
C ALA A 202 2.49 11.51 -25.56
N ILE A 203 3.57 11.86 -24.85
CA ILE A 203 4.57 10.90 -24.40
C ILE A 203 4.34 10.69 -22.92
N SER A 204 3.90 9.48 -22.55
CA SER A 204 3.85 9.04 -21.16
C SER A 204 5.09 8.21 -20.88
N TRP A 205 5.86 8.60 -19.87
CA TRP A 205 7.02 7.86 -19.38
C TRP A 205 6.81 7.58 -17.89
N PHE A 206 7.23 6.41 -17.44
CA PHE A 206 7.32 6.04 -16.03
C PHE A 206 8.78 5.71 -15.75
N ALA A 207 9.44 6.46 -14.87
CA ALA A 207 10.75 6.11 -14.36
C ALA A 207 10.61 5.63 -12.92
N ALA A 208 11.25 4.50 -12.62
CA ALA A 208 11.48 4.09 -11.26
C ALA A 208 12.27 5.18 -10.53
N ALA A 209 11.70 5.75 -9.47
CA ALA A 209 12.48 6.46 -8.47
C ALA A 209 13.28 5.39 -7.70
N ALA A 210 14.39 4.94 -8.26
CA ALA A 210 15.32 4.08 -7.54
C ALA A 210 15.92 4.89 -6.38
N ASP A 211 15.98 4.28 -5.20
CA ASP A 211 16.64 4.84 -4.02
C ASP A 211 18.04 5.32 -4.40
N ALA A 212 18.17 6.64 -4.55
CA ALA A 212 19.46 7.27 -4.70
C ALA A 212 20.23 7.06 -3.39
N LYS A 213 21.49 6.65 -3.44
CA LYS A 213 22.39 6.79 -2.29
C LYS A 213 22.32 8.25 -1.78
N PRO A 214 22.51 8.52 -0.48
CA PRO A 214 22.39 9.89 0.06
C PRO A 214 23.22 10.95 -0.69
N ASP A 215 24.26 10.54 -1.41
CA ASP A 215 25.17 11.35 -2.21
C ASP A 215 24.96 11.27 -3.73
N GLN A 216 24.06 10.41 -4.23
CA GLN A 216 23.84 10.21 -5.68
C GLN A 216 23.14 11.39 -6.37
N CYS A 217 22.62 12.34 -5.60
CA CYS A 217 22.11 13.61 -6.10
C CYS A 217 22.72 14.75 -5.28
N ALA A 218 23.98 15.12 -5.58
CA ALA A 218 24.63 16.30 -4.97
C ALA A 218 23.80 17.59 -5.13
N ARG A 219 22.91 17.61 -6.13
CA ARG A 219 21.80 18.55 -6.27
C ARG A 219 20.53 17.76 -6.57
N MET A 220 19.60 17.75 -5.63
CA MET A 220 18.23 17.30 -5.92
C MET A 220 17.67 18.22 -7.01
N ASN A 221 17.05 17.65 -8.05
CA ASN A 221 16.35 18.47 -9.04
C ASN A 221 15.34 19.33 -8.30
N SER A 222 15.56 20.65 -8.28
CA SER A 222 14.57 21.56 -7.74
C SER A 222 13.33 21.45 -8.61
N LYS A 223 12.17 21.29 -7.97
CA LYS A 223 10.89 21.45 -8.66
C LYS A 223 10.96 22.75 -9.48
N PRO A 224 10.60 22.74 -10.77
CA PRO A 224 10.59 23.95 -11.59
C PRO A 224 9.85 25.06 -10.85
N SER A 225 10.36 26.28 -10.92
CA SER A 225 9.67 27.39 -10.29
C SER A 225 8.30 27.58 -10.95
N GLN A 226 7.38 28.21 -10.22
CA GLN A 226 6.09 28.57 -10.80
C GLN A 226 6.26 29.47 -12.04
N ALA A 227 7.31 30.29 -12.09
CA ALA A 227 7.67 31.05 -13.29
C ALA A 227 8.05 30.14 -14.47
N ASP A 228 8.86 29.10 -14.23
CA ASP A 228 9.25 28.11 -15.26
C ASP A 228 8.05 27.32 -15.78
N TYR A 229 7.06 27.06 -14.93
CA TYR A 229 5.81 26.45 -15.36
C TYR A 229 5.03 27.36 -16.32
N PHE A 230 4.91 28.65 -15.98
CA PHE A 230 4.13 29.60 -16.77
C PHE A 230 4.80 30.07 -18.06
N THR A 231 6.13 30.02 -18.17
CA THR A 231 6.84 30.33 -19.43
C THR A 231 6.57 29.32 -20.54
N LEU A 232 6.10 28.11 -20.19
CA LEU A 232 5.69 27.09 -21.16
C LEU A 232 4.25 27.28 -21.67
N MET A 233 3.51 28.28 -21.18
CA MET A 233 2.12 28.55 -21.55
C MET A 233 2.01 29.80 -22.44
N PRO A 234 1.00 29.88 -23.33
CA PRO A 234 0.60 31.13 -23.94
C PRO A 234 0.29 32.21 -22.90
N ALA A 235 0.73 33.44 -23.15
CA ALA A 235 0.73 34.52 -22.15
C ALA A 235 -0.66 34.85 -21.59
N ASP A 236 -1.70 34.77 -22.42
CA ASP A 236 -3.10 34.96 -22.06
C ASP A 236 -3.59 33.90 -21.06
N LYS A 237 -3.24 32.62 -21.30
CA LYS A 237 -3.59 31.51 -20.40
C LYS A 237 -2.81 31.56 -19.09
N ALA A 238 -1.51 31.89 -19.15
CA ALA A 238 -0.70 32.07 -17.94
C ALA A 238 -1.27 33.19 -17.05
N ALA A 239 -1.69 34.31 -17.65
CA ALA A 239 -2.28 35.43 -16.93
C ALA A 239 -3.67 35.13 -16.33
N ALA A 240 -4.48 34.31 -17.01
CA ALA A 240 -5.77 33.87 -16.48
C ALA A 240 -5.59 32.92 -15.28
N LEU A 241 -4.69 31.94 -15.41
CA LEU A 241 -4.46 30.93 -14.36
C LEU A 241 -3.76 31.53 -13.13
N ARG A 242 -2.82 32.47 -13.31
CA ARG A 242 -2.23 33.22 -12.18
C ARG A 242 -3.29 33.94 -11.36
N ARG A 243 -4.23 34.62 -12.02
CA ARG A 243 -5.36 35.31 -11.36
C ARG A 243 -6.28 34.35 -10.61
N GLU A 244 -6.47 33.13 -11.12
CA GLU A 244 -7.28 32.12 -10.43
C GLU A 244 -6.61 31.59 -9.16
N LEU A 245 -5.28 31.45 -9.17
CA LEU A 245 -4.51 30.88 -8.07
C LEU A 245 -4.19 31.88 -6.95
N GLU A 246 -4.21 33.17 -7.26
CA GLU A 246 -3.90 34.28 -6.35
C GLU A 246 -4.75 34.28 -5.06
N GLY A 247 -5.96 33.68 -5.09
CA GLY A 247 -6.84 33.53 -3.93
C GLY A 247 -6.86 32.14 -3.28
N LYS A 248 -6.14 31.15 -3.84
CA LYS A 248 -6.18 29.74 -3.41
C LYS A 248 -4.90 29.30 -2.67
N GLY A 249 -4.05 30.25 -2.29
CA GLY A 249 -2.79 29.98 -1.59
C GLY A 249 -1.68 29.41 -2.48
N GLY A 250 -1.79 29.56 -3.80
CA GLY A 250 -0.71 29.26 -4.74
C GLY A 250 -0.04 30.53 -5.22
N VAL A 251 1.16 30.84 -4.70
CA VAL A 251 2.06 31.86 -5.25
C VAL A 251 3.40 31.23 -5.58
#